data_AF-A0A6C0DW97-F1
#
_entry.id   AF-A0A6C0DW97-F1
#
_cell.length_a   1.000
_cell.length_b   1.000
_cell.length_c   1.000
_cell.angle_alpha   90.00
_cell.angle_beta   90.00
_cell.angle_gamma   90.00
#
_symmetry.space_group_name_H-M   'P 1'
#
loop_
_entity.id
_entity.type
_entity.pdbx_description
1 polymer ?
#
loop_
_entity_poly.entity_id
_entity_poly.type
_entity_poly.pdbx_seq_one_letter_code
_entity_poly.pdbx_strand_id
1 'polypeptide(L)'
;MANILLGEQNKELLWNILYSNKTFETIPQSKFNNIKIIFENAIIKVVNTNLEMLESTTNINTIKTLITQLNKVILQNIIADIANFNKLLLTSTNVKENHKMDTLESFEKQYKEKQESFNEFMAKKEPDEVNFETIKEDTLETSELDKLLENIQKERLKDIAIISNKKQDNLQEVDLNEFEKEIFTEFVEQDPIKKKKICTIGELLHDVQNNPEKKDTQSLLLSIDEKLTLLMGNQQKIMEKLGLL
;
A
#
# COMPACT_ATOMS: atom_id res chain seq x y z
N MET A 1 -46.22 -19.30 -4.11
CA MET A 1 -45.26 -19.66 -3.03
C MET A 1 -43.87 -19.06 -3.25
N ALA A 2 -43.36 -18.99 -4.49
CA ALA A 2 -42.12 -18.26 -4.81
C ALA A 2 -42.10 -16.80 -4.30
N ASN A 3 -43.24 -16.10 -4.32
CA ASN A 3 -43.37 -14.74 -3.77
C ASN A 3 -43.03 -14.60 -2.27
N ILE A 4 -43.08 -15.67 -1.47
CA ILE A 4 -42.72 -15.60 -0.05
C ILE A 4 -41.19 -15.52 0.09
N LEU A 5 -40.46 -16.27 -0.74
CA LEU A 5 -38.99 -16.24 -0.75
C LEU A 5 -38.44 -14.94 -1.35
N LEU A 6 -39.11 -14.41 -2.38
CA LEU A 6 -38.78 -13.10 -2.97
C LEU A 6 -39.37 -11.90 -2.20
N GLY A 7 -40.18 -12.15 -1.18
CA GLY A 7 -40.84 -11.10 -0.42
C GLY A 7 -39.85 -10.24 0.38
N GLU A 8 -40.14 -8.95 0.49
CA GLU A 8 -39.26 -7.98 1.16
C GLU A 8 -38.92 -8.38 2.60
N GLN A 9 -39.90 -8.90 3.34
CA GLN A 9 -39.70 -9.37 4.72
C GLN A 9 -38.68 -10.52 4.81
N ASN A 10 -38.69 -11.45 3.86
CA ASN A 10 -37.73 -12.55 3.84
C ASN A 10 -36.34 -12.04 3.47
N LYS A 11 -36.25 -11.13 2.50
CA LYS A 11 -34.99 -10.49 2.12
C LYS A 11 -34.38 -9.72 3.29
N GLU A 12 -35.18 -8.92 3.99
CA GLU A 12 -34.75 -8.16 5.16
C GLU A 12 -34.25 -9.09 6.28
N LEU A 13 -34.97 -10.18 6.56
CA LEU A 13 -34.52 -11.19 7.53
C LEU A 13 -33.17 -11.79 7.15
N LEU A 14 -33.02 -12.25 5.91
CA LEU A 14 -31.77 -12.83 5.41
C LEU A 14 -30.62 -11.81 5.47
N TRP A 15 -30.90 -10.57 5.10
CA TRP A 15 -29.94 -9.47 5.16
C TRP A 15 -29.48 -9.19 6.59
N ASN A 16 -30.42 -9.12 7.53
CA ASN A 16 -30.13 -8.91 8.96
C ASN A 16 -29.30 -10.06 9.55
N ILE A 17 -29.57 -11.30 9.15
CA ILE A 17 -28.77 -12.46 9.57
C ILE A 17 -27.34 -12.33 9.03
N LEU A 18 -27.14 -11.96 7.77
CA LEU A 18 -25.81 -11.77 7.20
C LEU A 18 -25.06 -10.60 7.85
N TYR A 19 -25.77 -9.51 8.16
CA TYR A 19 -25.21 -8.36 8.86
C TYR A 19 -24.78 -8.71 10.29
N SER A 20 -25.63 -9.43 11.03
CA SER A 20 -25.34 -9.88 12.41
C SER A 20 -24.15 -10.83 12.48
N ASN A 21 -23.94 -11.67 11.45
CA ASN A 21 -22.79 -12.56 11.32
C ASN A 21 -21.51 -11.86 10.86
N LYS A 22 -21.53 -10.53 10.71
CA LYS A 22 -20.39 -9.72 10.24
C LYS A 22 -19.86 -10.14 8.86
N THR A 23 -20.70 -10.75 8.03
CA THR A 23 -20.32 -11.23 6.69
C THR A 23 -19.82 -10.09 5.77
N PHE A 24 -20.22 -8.85 6.06
CA PHE A 24 -19.86 -7.67 5.28
C PHE A 24 -18.71 -6.85 5.88
N GLU A 25 -18.16 -7.21 7.04
CA GLU A 25 -17.17 -6.39 7.78
C GLU A 25 -15.88 -6.14 6.98
N THR A 26 -15.47 -7.11 6.15
CA THR A 26 -14.25 -7.02 5.35
C THR A 26 -14.45 -6.36 3.99
N ILE A 27 -15.67 -5.89 3.66
CA ILE A 27 -16.01 -5.44 2.31
C ILE A 27 -16.07 -3.91 2.26
N PRO A 28 -15.31 -3.26 1.35
CA PRO A 28 -15.37 -1.82 1.17
C PRO A 28 -16.77 -1.37 0.73
N GLN A 29 -17.22 -0.22 1.23
CA GLN A 29 -18.52 0.35 0.90
C GLN A 29 -18.71 0.59 -0.62
N SER A 30 -17.62 0.87 -1.34
CA SER A 30 -17.62 1.02 -2.80
C SER A 30 -18.01 -0.25 -3.57
N LYS A 31 -17.90 -1.43 -2.94
CA LYS A 31 -18.26 -2.73 -3.53
C LYS A 31 -19.61 -3.25 -3.04
N PHE A 32 -20.32 -2.49 -2.21
CA PHE A 32 -21.59 -2.90 -1.64
C PHE A 32 -22.69 -3.17 -2.68
N ASN A 33 -22.68 -2.44 -3.80
CA ASN A 33 -23.60 -2.71 -4.90
C ASN A 33 -23.40 -4.12 -5.50
N ASN A 34 -22.15 -4.60 -5.55
CA ASN A 34 -21.85 -5.95 -6.03
C ASN A 34 -22.38 -7.00 -5.05
N ILE A 35 -22.27 -6.75 -3.74
CA ILE A 35 -22.86 -7.62 -2.71
C ILE A 35 -24.38 -7.69 -2.89
N LYS A 36 -25.04 -6.55 -3.14
CA LYS A 36 -26.49 -6.51 -3.37
C LYS A 36 -26.88 -7.37 -4.59
N ILE A 37 -26.09 -7.30 -5.66
CA ILE A 37 -26.29 -8.16 -6.84
C ILE A 37 -26.09 -9.65 -6.49
N ILE A 38 -25.03 -10.00 -5.75
CA ILE A 38 -24.78 -11.38 -5.29
C ILE A 38 -25.96 -11.90 -4.46
N PHE A 39 -26.46 -11.07 -3.55
CA PHE A 39 -27.60 -11.39 -2.69
C PHE A 39 -28.86 -11.70 -3.49
N GLU A 40 -29.26 -10.81 -4.40
CA GLU A 40 -30.45 -10.99 -5.25
C GLU A 40 -30.29 -12.20 -6.17
N ASN A 41 -29.12 -12.39 -6.78
CA ASN A 41 -28.85 -13.51 -7.67
C ASN A 41 -28.91 -14.85 -6.93
N ALA A 42 -28.40 -14.92 -5.70
CA ALA A 42 -28.44 -16.14 -4.90
C ALA A 42 -29.88 -16.55 -4.56
N ILE A 43 -30.75 -15.57 -4.25
CA ILE A 43 -32.18 -15.82 -4.00
C ILE A 43 -32.85 -16.33 -5.28
N ILE A 44 -32.69 -15.61 -6.40
CA ILE A 44 -33.29 -15.97 -7.68
C ILE A 44 -32.86 -17.37 -8.12
N LYS A 45 -31.56 -17.69 -7.97
CA LYS A 45 -31.01 -19.00 -8.31
C LYS A 45 -31.69 -20.11 -7.54
N VAL A 46 -31.79 -19.99 -6.21
CA VAL A 46 -32.44 -21.01 -5.38
C VAL A 46 -33.92 -21.14 -5.69
N VAL A 47 -34.62 -20.03 -5.94
CA VAL A 47 -36.04 -20.06 -6.30
C VAL A 47 -36.26 -20.76 -7.64
N ASN A 48 -35.48 -20.42 -8.67
CA ASN A 48 -35.61 -21.02 -10.00
C ASN A 48 -35.28 -22.51 -9.99
N THR A 49 -34.27 -22.94 -9.24
CA THR A 49 -33.90 -24.36 -9.13
C THR A 49 -34.97 -25.19 -8.40
N ASN A 50 -35.76 -24.57 -7.51
CA ASN A 50 -36.74 -25.27 -6.69
C ASN A 50 -38.20 -24.93 -7.06
N LEU A 51 -38.42 -24.31 -8.22
CA LEU A 51 -39.72 -23.78 -8.63
C LEU A 51 -40.79 -24.88 -8.69
N GLU A 52 -40.45 -26.03 -9.26
CA GLU A 52 -41.34 -27.19 -9.38
C GLU A 52 -41.73 -27.79 -8.01
N MET A 53 -40.79 -27.85 -7.04
CA MET A 53 -41.09 -28.26 -5.66
C MET A 53 -41.96 -27.24 -4.92
N LEU A 54 -41.75 -25.94 -5.19
CA LEU A 54 -42.51 -24.84 -4.61
C LEU A 54 -43.96 -24.78 -5.11
N GLU A 55 -44.22 -25.24 -6.34
CA GLU A 55 -45.55 -25.27 -6.92
C GLU A 55 -46.33 -26.54 -6.57
N SER A 56 -45.65 -27.67 -6.40
CA SER A 56 -46.25 -28.96 -6.09
C SER A 56 -46.62 -29.17 -4.61
N THR A 57 -46.03 -28.40 -3.69
CA THR A 57 -46.26 -28.56 -2.25
C THR A 57 -47.51 -27.80 -1.79
N THR A 58 -48.56 -28.49 -1.36
CA THR A 58 -49.84 -27.87 -0.93
C THR A 58 -50.04 -27.83 0.59
N ASN A 59 -49.27 -28.60 1.36
CA ASN A 59 -49.41 -28.66 2.83
C ASN A 59 -48.63 -27.52 3.53
N ILE A 60 -49.33 -26.76 4.37
CA ILE A 60 -48.80 -25.55 5.04
C ILE A 60 -47.59 -25.86 5.94
N ASN A 61 -47.59 -27.00 6.65
CA ASN A 61 -46.49 -27.35 7.55
C ASN A 61 -45.22 -27.76 6.78
N THR A 62 -45.40 -28.47 5.66
CA THR A 62 -44.28 -28.80 4.77
C THR A 62 -43.75 -27.57 4.05
N ILE A 63 -44.62 -26.62 3.68
CA ILE A 63 -44.20 -25.33 3.08
C ILE A 63 -43.29 -24.54 4.03
N LYS A 64 -43.65 -24.41 5.31
CA LYS A 64 -42.80 -23.71 6.30
C LYS A 64 -41.42 -24.35 6.43
N THR A 65 -41.38 -25.67 6.48
CA THR A 65 -40.14 -26.44 6.59
C THR A 65 -39.29 -26.27 5.34
N LEU A 66 -39.91 -26.35 4.15
CA LEU A 66 -39.25 -26.16 2.87
C LEU A 66 -38.68 -24.74 2.73
N ILE A 67 -39.44 -23.70 3.09
CA ILE A 67 -38.96 -22.31 3.05
C ILE A 67 -37.75 -22.13 3.97
N THR A 68 -37.80 -22.72 5.18
CA THR A 68 -36.67 -22.65 6.13
C THR A 68 -35.42 -23.33 5.57
N GLN A 69 -35.57 -24.49 4.93
CA GLN A 69 -34.48 -25.20 4.27
C GLN A 69 -33.91 -24.40 3.09
N LEU A 70 -34.77 -23.83 2.24
CA LEU A 70 -34.36 -23.00 1.10
C LEU A 70 -33.64 -21.72 1.58
N ASN A 71 -34.12 -21.07 2.63
CA ASN A 71 -33.45 -19.93 3.24
C ASN A 71 -32.05 -20.28 3.78
N LYS A 72 -31.89 -21.47 4.37
CA LYS A 72 -30.57 -21.96 4.80
C LYS A 72 -29.62 -22.13 3.60
N VAL A 73 -30.11 -22.69 2.50
CA VAL A 73 -29.32 -22.85 1.26
C VAL A 73 -28.96 -21.48 0.67
N ILE A 74 -29.89 -20.52 0.67
CA ILE A 74 -29.64 -19.14 0.22
C ILE A 74 -28.51 -18.52 1.04
N LEU A 75 -28.56 -18.59 2.37
CA LEU A 75 -27.51 -18.05 3.24
C LEU A 75 -26.15 -18.70 2.98
N GLN A 76 -26.11 -20.03 2.82
CA GLN A 76 -24.87 -20.76 2.52
C GLN A 76 -24.26 -20.30 1.18
N ASN A 77 -25.08 -20.17 0.14
CA ASN A 77 -24.64 -19.71 -1.17
C ASN A 77 -24.10 -18.27 -1.09
N ILE A 78 -24.81 -17.37 -0.40
CA ILE A 78 -24.38 -15.98 -0.25
C ILE A 78 -23.04 -15.89 0.49
N ILE A 79 -22.87 -16.63 1.58
CA ILE A 79 -21.60 -16.64 2.34
C ILE A 79 -20.45 -17.16 1.46
N ALA A 80 -20.67 -18.24 0.70
CA ALA A 80 -19.65 -18.79 -0.20
C ALA A 80 -19.28 -17.82 -1.33
N ASP A 81 -20.29 -17.20 -1.96
CA ASP A 81 -20.08 -16.24 -3.04
C ASP A 81 -19.37 -14.97 -2.55
N ILE A 82 -19.71 -14.48 -1.35
CA ILE A 82 -19.02 -13.35 -0.71
C ILE A 82 -17.58 -13.73 -0.35
N ALA A 83 -17.33 -14.91 0.19
CA ALA A 83 -15.97 -15.36 0.52
C ALA A 83 -15.10 -15.44 -0.75
N ASN A 84 -15.66 -15.93 -1.86
CA ASN A 84 -14.97 -15.96 -3.15
C ASN A 84 -14.73 -14.55 -3.70
N PHE A 85 -15.72 -13.66 -3.59
CA PHE A 85 -15.58 -12.25 -3.98
C PHE A 85 -14.47 -11.55 -3.17
N ASN A 86 -14.40 -11.80 -1.86
CA ASN A 86 -13.35 -11.26 -1.00
C ASN A 86 -11.98 -11.81 -1.37
N LYS A 87 -11.88 -13.11 -1.69
CA LYS A 87 -10.64 -13.70 -2.21
C LYS A 87 -10.21 -13.00 -3.50
N LEU A 88 -11.14 -12.77 -4.42
CA LEU A 88 -10.86 -12.07 -5.68
C LEU A 88 -10.34 -10.65 -5.44
N LEU A 89 -10.97 -9.89 -4.54
CA LEU A 89 -10.53 -8.54 -4.13
C LEU A 89 -9.11 -8.54 -3.54
N LEU A 90 -8.78 -9.54 -2.72
CA LEU A 90 -7.44 -9.68 -2.14
C LEU A 90 -6.41 -10.13 -3.18
N THR A 91 -6.80 -10.92 -4.19
CA THR A 91 -5.90 -11.34 -5.27
C THR A 91 -5.69 -10.29 -6.36
N SER A 92 -6.62 -9.34 -6.55
CA SER A 92 -6.49 -8.31 -7.59
C SER A 92 -5.44 -7.24 -7.26
N THR A 93 -4.84 -7.27 -6.07
CA THR A 93 -3.61 -6.53 -5.77
C THR A 93 -2.41 -7.40 -6.08
N ASN A 94 -2.24 -7.74 -7.36
CA ASN A 94 -0.97 -8.22 -7.90
C ASN A 94 0.02 -7.04 -8.05
N VAL A 95 0.13 -6.22 -7.01
CA VAL A 95 1.03 -5.06 -6.91
C VAL A 95 2.47 -5.51 -7.15
N LYS A 96 2.80 -6.75 -6.77
CA LYS A 96 4.13 -7.32 -6.95
C LYS A 96 4.47 -7.61 -8.41
N GLU A 97 3.48 -7.92 -9.26
CA GLU A 97 3.70 -8.20 -10.68
C GLU A 97 3.70 -6.92 -11.51
N ASN A 98 2.79 -5.97 -11.19
CA ASN A 98 2.79 -4.64 -11.81
C ASN A 98 4.03 -3.83 -11.41
N HIS A 99 4.40 -3.79 -10.13
CA HIS A 99 5.63 -3.11 -9.71
C HIS A 99 6.88 -3.78 -10.29
N LYS A 100 6.88 -5.12 -10.47
CA LYS A 100 7.98 -5.80 -11.17
C LYS A 100 8.07 -5.33 -12.61
N MET A 101 6.95 -5.24 -13.32
CA MET A 101 6.92 -4.79 -14.70
C MET A 101 7.34 -3.33 -14.84
N ASP A 102 6.81 -2.44 -13.99
CA ASP A 102 7.19 -1.02 -13.95
C ASP A 102 8.68 -0.84 -13.61
N THR A 103 9.22 -1.62 -12.66
CA THR A 103 10.66 -1.58 -12.35
C THR A 103 11.51 -2.11 -13.49
N LEU A 104 11.06 -3.16 -14.17
CA LEU A 104 11.78 -3.76 -15.29
C LEU A 104 11.83 -2.79 -16.48
N GLU A 105 10.69 -2.14 -16.80
CA GLU A 105 10.61 -1.13 -17.85
C GLU A 105 11.47 0.09 -17.53
N SER A 106 11.48 0.54 -16.27
CA SER A 106 12.37 1.63 -15.82
C SER A 106 13.85 1.25 -15.90
N PHE A 107 14.18 0.00 -15.57
CA PHE A 107 15.55 -0.51 -15.63
C PHE A 107 16.02 -0.65 -17.07
N GLU A 108 15.19 -1.19 -17.96
CA GLU A 108 15.50 -1.37 -19.37
C GLU A 108 15.67 -0.03 -20.08
N LYS A 109 14.85 0.97 -19.72
CA LYS A 109 15.02 2.35 -20.18
C LYS A 109 16.37 2.94 -19.72
N GLN A 110 16.69 2.83 -18.44
CA GLN A 110 17.98 3.32 -17.91
C GLN A 110 19.18 2.58 -18.52
N TYR A 111 19.05 1.27 -18.74
CA TYR A 111 20.09 0.47 -19.38
C TYR A 111 20.34 0.94 -20.82
N LYS A 112 19.27 1.19 -21.58
CA LYS A 112 19.36 1.69 -22.95
C LYS A 112 19.96 3.10 -23.01
N GLU A 113 19.52 4.01 -22.14
CA GLU A 113 20.10 5.36 -22.02
C GLU A 113 21.59 5.31 -21.66
N LYS A 114 22.00 4.41 -20.75
CA LYS A 114 23.41 4.21 -20.41
C LYS A 114 24.21 3.59 -21.54
N GLN A 115 23.61 2.67 -22.30
CA GLN A 115 24.24 2.08 -23.48
C GLN A 115 24.46 3.12 -24.58
N GLU A 116 23.46 3.97 -24.84
CA GLU A 116 23.56 5.08 -25.79
C GLU A 116 24.61 6.10 -25.33
N SER A 117 24.60 6.49 -24.06
CA SER A 117 25.61 7.40 -23.48
C SER A 117 27.02 6.81 -23.53
N PHE A 118 27.16 5.50 -23.30
CA PHE A 118 28.45 4.81 -23.39
C PHE A 118 28.94 4.72 -24.84
N ASN A 119 28.04 4.42 -25.78
CA ASN A 119 28.36 4.42 -27.20
C ASN A 119 28.75 5.82 -27.69
N GLU A 120 28.07 6.87 -27.23
CA GLU A 120 28.41 8.26 -27.54
C GLU A 120 29.76 8.67 -26.91
N PHE A 121 30.06 8.20 -25.70
CA PHE A 121 31.36 8.42 -25.06
C PHE A 121 32.51 7.69 -25.78
N MET A 122 32.27 6.45 -26.22
CA MET A 122 33.26 5.65 -26.96
C MET A 122 33.44 6.11 -28.40
N ALA A 123 32.36 6.63 -29.01
CA ALA A 123 32.41 7.37 -30.26
C ALA A 123 32.97 8.76 -29.98
N LYS A 124 34.30 8.85 -29.78
CA LYS A 124 35.04 10.11 -29.81
C LYS A 124 34.56 10.89 -31.04
N LYS A 125 33.75 11.94 -30.83
CA LYS A 125 33.65 13.02 -31.78
C LYS A 125 35.03 13.65 -31.78
N GLU A 126 35.82 13.34 -32.81
CA GLU A 126 36.97 14.19 -33.12
C GLU A 126 36.43 15.62 -33.22
N PRO A 127 36.98 16.58 -32.46
CA PRO A 127 36.62 17.98 -32.65
C PRO A 127 36.82 18.30 -34.13
N ASP A 128 35.83 18.93 -34.78
CA ASP A 128 35.97 19.39 -36.15
C ASP A 128 37.29 20.18 -36.27
N GLU A 129 38.07 19.90 -37.31
CA GLU A 129 39.39 20.50 -37.54
C GLU A 129 39.33 22.01 -37.32
N VAL A 130 40.16 22.52 -36.40
CA VAL A 130 40.27 23.95 -36.14
C VAL A 130 40.81 24.61 -37.40
N ASN A 131 39.91 25.23 -38.16
CA ASN A 131 40.25 25.93 -39.39
C ASN A 131 40.85 27.30 -39.02
N PHE A 132 42.17 27.46 -39.17
CA PHE A 132 42.89 28.72 -38.98
C PHE A 132 42.85 29.63 -40.22
N GLU A 133 41.81 29.52 -41.04
CA GLU A 133 41.58 30.54 -42.07
C GLU A 133 41.36 31.89 -41.37
N THR A 134 42.24 32.83 -41.68
CA THR A 134 42.19 34.23 -41.24
C THR A 134 40.82 34.82 -41.60
N ILE A 135 39.89 34.79 -40.66
CA ILE A 135 38.60 35.48 -40.79
C ILE A 135 38.95 36.97 -40.86
N LYS A 136 38.74 37.55 -42.04
CA LYS A 136 38.75 39.00 -42.23
C LYS A 136 37.72 39.58 -41.27
N GLU A 137 38.19 40.40 -40.33
CA GLU A 137 37.44 41.40 -39.56
C GLU A 137 35.92 41.24 -39.63
N ASP A 138 35.38 40.18 -39.03
CA ASP A 138 34.00 40.22 -38.58
C ASP A 138 34.05 40.94 -37.25
N THR A 139 33.45 42.12 -37.22
CA THR A 139 33.26 42.91 -36.01
C THR A 139 32.77 41.97 -34.92
N LEU A 140 33.62 41.75 -33.90
CA LEU A 140 33.28 41.05 -32.67
C LEU A 140 31.83 41.39 -32.35
N GLU A 141 30.94 40.40 -32.31
CA GLU A 141 29.56 40.60 -31.88
C GLU A 141 29.61 40.97 -30.39
N THR A 142 29.89 42.25 -30.11
CA THR A 142 29.99 42.79 -28.76
C THR A 142 28.64 42.77 -28.06
N SER A 143 27.55 42.52 -28.79
CA SER A 143 26.17 42.47 -28.29
C SER A 143 25.98 41.59 -27.05
N GLU A 144 26.60 40.41 -26.98
CA GLU A 144 26.44 39.52 -25.82
C GLU A 144 27.31 39.94 -24.62
N LEU A 145 28.56 40.34 -24.88
CA LEU A 145 29.46 40.86 -23.85
C LEU A 145 28.94 42.18 -23.28
N ASP A 146 28.41 43.06 -24.13
CA ASP A 146 27.84 44.35 -23.77
C ASP A 146 26.57 44.17 -22.94
N LYS A 147 25.71 43.20 -23.28
CA LYS A 147 24.56 42.81 -22.44
C LYS A 147 24.99 42.28 -21.07
N LEU A 148 26.05 41.47 -21.03
CA LEU A 148 26.58 40.96 -19.76
C LEU A 148 27.16 42.11 -18.92
N LEU A 149 27.92 43.02 -19.52
CA LEU A 149 28.47 44.20 -18.85
C LEU A 149 27.37 45.13 -18.35
N GLU A 150 26.31 45.34 -19.14
CA GLU A 150 25.15 46.15 -18.74
C GLU A 150 24.40 45.51 -17.56
N ASN A 151 24.23 44.19 -17.55
CA ASN A 151 23.60 43.48 -16.44
C ASN A 151 24.44 43.56 -15.16
N ILE A 152 25.76 43.36 -15.26
CA ILE A 152 26.67 43.49 -14.10
C ILE A 152 26.66 44.92 -13.55
N GLN A 153 26.62 45.93 -14.42
CA GLN A 153 26.51 47.33 -13.99
C GLN A 153 25.16 47.61 -13.30
N LYS A 154 24.05 47.08 -13.82
CA LYS A 154 22.72 47.23 -13.20
C LYS A 154 22.65 46.55 -11.83
N GLU A 155 23.24 45.37 -11.66
CA GLU A 155 23.30 44.71 -10.35
C GLU A 155 24.10 45.51 -9.33
N ARG A 156 25.30 45.97 -9.70
CA ARG A 156 26.12 46.81 -8.82
C ARG A 156 25.41 48.10 -8.40
N LEU A 157 24.65 48.73 -9.29
CA LEU A 157 23.87 49.92 -8.96
C LEU A 157 22.71 49.60 -7.99
N LYS A 158 22.06 48.44 -8.11
CA LYS A 158 21.04 47.99 -7.14
C LYS A 158 21.66 47.77 -5.77
N ASP A 159 22.82 47.12 -5.70
CA ASP A 159 23.51 46.87 -4.43
C ASP A 159 23.95 48.17 -3.76
N ILE A 160 24.45 49.14 -4.54
CA ILE A 160 24.83 50.46 -4.03
C ILE A 160 23.59 51.24 -3.53
N ALA A 161 22.45 51.14 -4.22
CA ALA A 161 21.20 51.77 -3.76
C ALA A 161 20.67 51.15 -2.45
N ILE A 162 20.91 49.86 -2.22
CA ILE A 162 20.56 49.16 -0.97
C ILE A 162 21.51 49.56 0.16
N ILE A 163 22.81 49.71 -0.11
CA ILE A 163 23.81 50.13 0.89
C ILE A 163 23.68 51.63 1.23
N SER A 164 23.34 52.48 0.27
CA SER A 164 23.09 53.92 0.49
C SER A 164 21.88 54.20 1.37
N ASN A 165 20.91 53.28 1.44
CA ASN A 165 19.74 53.39 2.32
C ASN A 165 19.92 52.70 3.68
N LYS A 166 21.10 52.15 3.96
CA LYS A 166 21.48 51.58 5.27
C LYS A 166 22.80 52.18 5.78
N LYS A 167 22.80 53.48 6.06
CA LYS A 167 23.58 54.06 7.17
C LYS A 167 22.54 54.40 8.24
N GLN A 168 22.57 53.95 9.47
CA GLN A 168 23.61 53.41 10.34
C GLN A 168 22.97 52.29 11.16
N ASP A 169 23.73 51.25 11.52
CA ASP A 169 23.91 50.84 12.93
C ASP A 169 24.78 49.58 13.01
N ASN A 170 25.88 49.73 13.76
CA ASN A 170 26.72 48.69 14.36
C ASN A 170 27.45 47.72 13.43
N LEU A 171 28.62 48.15 12.92
CA LEU A 171 29.70 47.22 12.57
C LEU A 171 30.45 46.85 13.85
N GLN A 172 30.22 45.63 14.35
CA GLN A 172 31.13 44.96 15.27
C GLN A 172 32.11 44.13 14.44
N GLU A 173 33.40 44.39 14.64
CA GLU A 173 34.52 43.67 14.03
C GLU A 173 34.53 42.24 14.58
N VAL A 174 34.30 41.24 13.74
CA VAL A 174 34.31 39.83 14.13
C VAL A 174 35.73 39.30 14.01
N ASP A 175 36.31 38.85 15.13
CA ASP A 175 37.62 38.20 15.21
C ASP A 175 37.53 36.77 14.64
N LEU A 176 38.29 36.50 13.59
CA LEU A 176 38.29 35.23 12.84
C LEU A 176 38.93 34.07 13.62
N ASN A 177 39.53 34.31 14.79
CA ASN A 177 40.20 33.27 15.58
C ASN A 177 39.27 32.40 16.45
N GLU A 178 37.98 32.75 16.53
CA GLU A 178 37.02 31.99 17.35
C GLU A 178 36.36 30.82 16.57
N PHE A 179 36.41 30.84 15.23
CA PHE A 179 35.74 29.85 14.38
C PHE A 179 36.52 28.52 14.23
N GLU A 180 37.83 28.49 14.51
CA GLU A 180 38.66 27.29 14.35
C GLU A 180 38.59 26.31 15.54
N LYS A 181 38.05 26.72 16.69
CA LYS A 181 38.01 25.88 17.89
C LYS A 181 36.86 24.88 17.97
N GLU A 182 35.78 25.08 17.21
CA GLU A 182 34.61 24.19 17.26
C GLU A 182 34.72 22.96 16.35
N ILE A 183 35.68 22.93 15.41
CA ILE A 183 35.74 21.87 14.38
C ILE A 183 36.57 20.63 14.83
N PHE A 184 37.39 20.72 15.88
CA PHE A 184 38.37 19.67 16.22
C PHE A 184 38.22 18.98 17.57
N THR A 185 37.12 19.16 18.31
CA THR A 185 37.01 18.65 19.70
C THR A 185 35.88 17.65 19.99
N GLU A 186 35.29 17.02 18.96
CA GLU A 186 34.31 15.94 19.16
C GLU A 186 34.68 14.68 18.34
N PHE A 187 35.83 14.10 18.67
CA PHE A 187 36.11 12.68 18.40
C PHE A 187 36.71 12.08 19.67
N VAL A 188 36.32 10.82 19.96
CA VAL A 188 36.65 9.97 21.13
C VAL A 188 35.57 10.10 22.23
N GLU A 189 34.65 9.15 22.46
CA GLU A 189 34.79 7.68 22.55
C GLU A 189 33.62 6.95 21.86
N GLN A 190 33.92 5.98 20.99
CA GLN A 190 32.98 4.90 20.65
C GLN A 190 33.63 3.57 21.01
N ASP A 191 32.85 2.74 21.71
CA ASP A 191 33.12 1.35 22.09
C ASP A 191 33.76 0.53 20.96
N PRO A 192 34.57 -0.51 21.30
CA PRO A 192 35.27 -1.29 20.30
C PRO A 192 34.28 -2.01 19.38
N ILE A 193 34.20 -1.55 18.13
CA ILE A 193 33.48 -2.18 17.04
C ILE A 193 34.03 -3.60 16.88
N LYS A 194 33.26 -4.59 17.35
CA LYS A 194 33.45 -5.99 16.96
C LYS A 194 33.32 -6.06 15.44
N LYS A 195 34.44 -6.23 14.75
CA LYS A 195 34.48 -6.53 13.31
C LYS A 195 33.67 -7.81 13.07
N LYS A 196 32.42 -7.67 12.62
CA LYS A 196 31.65 -8.80 12.08
C LYS A 196 32.36 -9.25 10.80
N LYS A 197 32.90 -10.46 10.81
CA LYS A 197 33.31 -11.16 9.58
C LYS A 197 32.12 -11.12 8.62
N ILE A 198 32.38 -10.76 7.37
CA ILE A 198 31.41 -10.88 6.29
C ILE A 198 31.27 -12.39 6.02
N CYS A 199 30.14 -12.97 6.41
CA CYS A 199 29.80 -14.35 6.03
C CYS A 199 29.48 -14.40 4.54
N THR A 200 29.90 -15.48 3.90
CA THR A 200 29.57 -15.73 2.48
C THR A 200 28.17 -16.34 2.39
N ILE A 201 27.45 -16.13 1.29
CA ILE A 201 26.08 -16.64 1.06
C ILE A 201 25.92 -18.14 1.36
N GLY A 202 26.99 -18.93 1.17
CA GLY A 202 26.99 -20.36 1.51
C GLY A 202 26.91 -20.69 3.02
N GLU A 203 27.38 -19.80 3.90
CA GLU A 203 27.33 -20.00 5.36
C GLU A 203 25.93 -19.70 5.92
N LEU A 204 25.22 -18.72 5.33
CA LEU A 204 23.83 -18.39 5.69
C LEU A 204 22.83 -19.49 5.31
N LEU A 205 23.12 -20.28 4.28
CA LEU A 205 22.26 -21.39 3.86
C LEU A 205 22.41 -22.64 4.74
N HIS A 206 23.56 -22.81 5.40
CA HIS A 206 23.78 -23.94 6.31
C HIS A 206 23.07 -23.76 7.66
N ASP A 207 22.91 -22.52 8.15
CA ASP A 207 22.16 -22.23 9.38
C ASP A 207 20.64 -22.43 9.22
N VAL A 208 20.12 -22.36 7.99
CA VAL A 208 18.69 -22.57 7.70
C VAL A 208 18.31 -24.06 7.76
N GLN A 209 19.27 -24.98 7.63
CA GLN A 209 18.99 -26.42 7.57
C GLN A 209 19.04 -27.15 8.93
N ASN A 210 19.48 -26.51 10.02
CA ASN A 210 19.71 -27.20 11.29
C ASN A 210 18.98 -26.61 12.52
N ASN A 211 17.78 -26.03 12.34
CA ASN A 211 16.97 -25.63 13.50
C ASN A 211 15.49 -26.01 13.35
N PRO A 212 15.03 -27.13 13.93
CA PRO A 212 13.60 -27.40 14.06
C PRO A 212 13.07 -26.57 15.24
N GLU A 213 12.65 -25.34 14.98
CA GLU A 213 11.90 -24.54 15.96
C GLU A 213 10.51 -25.16 16.20
N LYS A 214 10.47 -26.13 17.12
CA LYS A 214 9.27 -26.40 17.92
C LYS A 214 9.19 -25.32 19.00
N LYS A 215 8.51 -24.22 18.71
CA LYS A 215 8.03 -23.30 19.74
C LYS A 215 6.53 -23.02 19.57
N ASP A 216 5.80 -23.37 20.63
CA ASP A 216 4.62 -22.67 21.13
C ASP A 216 3.25 -22.79 20.43
N THR A 217 2.90 -23.98 19.93
CA THR A 217 1.48 -24.32 19.69
C THR A 217 0.76 -24.75 20.97
N GLN A 218 1.47 -25.32 21.95
CA GLN A 218 0.89 -25.77 23.22
C GLN A 218 0.54 -24.61 24.17
N SER A 219 1.33 -23.54 24.20
CA SER A 219 1.03 -22.34 25.02
C SER A 219 -0.16 -21.55 24.46
N LEU A 220 -0.30 -21.50 23.13
CA LEU A 220 -1.47 -20.94 22.45
C LEU A 220 -2.75 -21.72 22.72
N LEU A 221 -2.68 -23.06 22.72
CA LEU A 221 -3.82 -23.92 23.04
C LEU A 221 -4.25 -23.78 24.51
N LEU A 222 -3.31 -23.71 25.46
CA LEU A 222 -3.64 -23.42 26.87
C LEU A 222 -4.33 -22.06 27.03
N SER A 223 -3.86 -21.03 26.32
CA SER A 223 -4.44 -19.68 26.38
C SER A 223 -5.87 -19.61 25.81
N ILE A 224 -6.18 -20.44 24.82
CA ILE A 224 -7.54 -20.53 24.25
C ILE A 224 -8.49 -21.23 25.23
N ASP A 225 -8.03 -22.29 25.90
CA ASP A 225 -8.85 -23.07 26.82
C ASP A 225 -9.21 -22.29 28.10
N GLU A 226 -8.27 -21.49 28.62
CA GLU A 226 -8.52 -20.55 29.71
C GLU A 226 -9.58 -19.49 29.33
N LYS A 227 -9.50 -18.96 28.11
CA LYS A 227 -10.48 -17.96 27.61
C LYS A 227 -11.87 -18.56 27.40
N LEU A 228 -11.96 -19.80 26.92
CA LEU A 228 -13.23 -20.52 26.77
C LEU A 228 -13.87 -20.81 28.13
N THR A 229 -13.07 -21.22 29.12
CA THR A 229 -13.55 -21.47 30.48
C THR A 229 -14.10 -20.19 31.12
N LEU A 230 -13.42 -19.07 30.93
CA LEU A 230 -13.89 -17.76 31.40
C LEU A 230 -15.20 -17.34 30.71
N LEU A 231 -15.32 -17.58 29.40
CA LEU A 231 -16.52 -17.25 28.63
C LEU A 231 -17.73 -18.07 29.08
N MET A 232 -17.56 -19.39 29.28
CA MET A 232 -18.63 -20.26 29.78
C MET A 232 -19.06 -19.86 31.19
N GLY A 233 -18.12 -19.55 32.09
CA GLY A 233 -18.44 -19.07 33.43
C GLY A 233 -19.21 -17.74 33.42
N ASN A 234 -18.88 -16.84 32.49
CA ASN A 234 -19.63 -15.60 32.32
C ASN A 234 -21.04 -15.84 31.76
N GLN A 235 -21.20 -16.75 30.81
CA GLN A 235 -22.52 -17.14 30.30
C GLN A 235 -23.39 -17.78 31.39
N GLN A 236 -22.82 -18.64 32.24
CA GLN A 236 -23.52 -19.22 33.38
C GLN A 236 -24.04 -18.14 34.35
N LYS A 237 -23.18 -17.19 34.73
CA LYS A 237 -23.56 -16.07 35.60
C LYS A 237 -24.63 -15.17 34.98
N ILE A 238 -24.61 -15.00 33.66
CA ILE A 238 -25.65 -14.25 32.94
C ILE A 238 -26.97 -15.03 32.98
N MET A 239 -26.94 -16.34 32.76
CA MET A 239 -28.16 -17.18 32.83
C MET A 239 -28.77 -17.20 34.24
N GLU A 240 -27.95 -17.31 35.30
CA GLU A 240 -28.41 -17.21 36.70
C GLU A 240 -29.03 -15.83 37.01
N LYS A 241 -28.40 -14.74 36.56
CA LYS A 241 -28.94 -13.38 36.76
C LYS A 241 -30.24 -13.11 36.00
N LEU A 242 -30.45 -13.81 34.88
CA LEU A 242 -31.66 -13.73 34.08
C LEU A 242 -32.75 -14.72 34.56
N GLY A 243 -32.48 -15.53 35.59
CA GLY A 243 -33.42 -16.53 36.11
C GLY A 243 -33.76 -17.64 35.11
N LEU A 244 -32.86 -17.89 34.15
CA LEU A 244 -33.02 -18.89 33.08
C LEU A 244 -32.38 -20.24 33.44
N LEU A 245 -31.82 -20.35 34.64
CA LEU A 245 -31.15 -21.49 35.25
C LEU A 245 -31.48 -21.50 36.75
#